data_AF-A0A0L0EXQ0-F1
#
_entry.id   AF-A0A0L0EXQ0-F1
#
_cell.length_a   1.000
_cell.length_b   1.000
_cell.length_c   1.000
_cell.angle_alpha   90.00
_cell.angle_beta   90.00
_cell.angle_gamma   90.00
#
_symmetry.space_group_name_H-M   'P 1'
#
loop_
_entity.id
_entity.type
_entity.pdbx_description
1 polymer ?
#
loop_
_entity_poly.entity_id
_entity_poly.type
_entity_poly.pdbx_seq_one_letter_code
_entity_poly.pdbx_strand_id
1 'polypeptide(L)'
;MKKALLCLITGLLSSPAFANAQFVPAKLIEDGGSIRPSEAIEGSRREHWAFVDYMVDPNGNPVHALVEASATKPVHRAKSALTMRTYQPAQLGGETISSASQLPIRFNKVFEQYTNDNVSTVFSKYFDEAKRLVVSNQMTKAKPALDNLVEDHTKNLTERAYSAWLLSAYFYNVQDWHQYEYHLREAVHLYHLLTPDLALMSMQSLMNLEVYQKQYGNAFATLLKMRGIKNKQLSKQTITEFSAQLQEQIDANPVITVTAKLAELRTWRHTLNRSTISFSADNGNVSTAALYCQNGYQRFNELPVKNYQVPEAYGSCYLAVQGDADTQINYQEKGEARFRLYL
;
A
#
# COMPACT_ATOMS: atom_id res chain seq x y z
N MET A 1 45.71 3.67 -63.22
CA MET A 1 45.52 2.75 -62.07
C MET A 1 45.71 3.55 -60.79
N LYS A 2 44.60 4.02 -60.18
CA LYS A 2 44.61 4.71 -58.87
C LYS A 2 43.77 3.87 -57.91
N LYS A 3 44.40 3.36 -56.85
CA LYS A 3 43.73 2.66 -55.75
C LYS A 3 43.06 3.71 -54.87
N ALA A 4 41.74 3.68 -54.79
CA ALA A 4 40.98 4.44 -53.78
C ALA A 4 40.80 3.54 -52.56
N LEU A 5 41.38 3.97 -51.44
CA LEU A 5 41.25 3.36 -50.13
C LEU A 5 39.92 3.83 -49.53
N LEU A 6 38.95 2.91 -49.40
CA LEU A 6 37.66 3.20 -48.79
C LEU A 6 37.80 3.00 -47.26
N CYS A 7 37.89 4.09 -46.49
CA CYS A 7 37.80 4.05 -45.04
C CYS A 7 36.37 3.67 -44.63
N LEU A 8 36.19 2.46 -44.11
CA LEU A 8 35.01 2.13 -43.30
C LEU A 8 35.13 2.88 -41.96
N ILE A 9 34.28 3.89 -41.78
CA ILE A 9 34.00 4.45 -40.46
C ILE A 9 33.07 3.48 -39.76
N THR A 10 33.62 2.61 -38.91
CA THR A 10 32.86 1.87 -37.91
C THR A 10 32.36 2.86 -36.86
N GLY A 11 31.17 3.39 -37.07
CA GLY A 11 30.41 4.07 -36.02
C GLY A 11 30.09 3.08 -34.91
N LEU A 12 30.93 3.06 -33.87
CA LEU A 12 30.56 2.55 -32.55
C LEU A 12 29.41 3.43 -32.05
N LEU A 13 28.18 3.01 -32.35
CA LEU A 13 27.03 3.39 -31.54
C LEU A 13 27.26 2.75 -30.17
N SER A 14 27.93 3.50 -29.29
CA SER A 14 27.88 3.24 -27.86
C SER A 14 26.43 3.44 -27.43
N SER A 15 25.66 2.35 -27.39
CA SER A 15 24.46 2.29 -26.57
C SER A 15 24.85 2.78 -25.18
N PRO A 16 24.23 3.83 -24.62
CA PRO A 16 24.51 4.18 -23.23
C PRO A 16 24.15 2.95 -22.40
N ALA A 17 25.16 2.43 -21.70
CA ALA A 17 25.02 1.34 -20.76
C ALA A 17 24.19 1.84 -19.57
N PHE A 18 22.87 1.87 -19.71
CA PHE A 18 21.93 1.95 -18.58
C PHE A 18 21.79 0.60 -17.85
N ALA A 19 22.58 -0.40 -18.24
CA ALA A 19 22.66 -1.68 -17.57
C ALA A 19 23.28 -1.51 -16.16
N ASN A 20 22.40 -1.41 -15.16
CA ASN A 20 22.64 -1.51 -13.72
C ASN A 20 23.14 -0.23 -13.01
N ALA A 21 22.54 0.92 -13.27
CA ALA A 21 22.61 2.01 -12.30
C ALA A 21 21.94 1.53 -10.99
N GLN A 22 22.73 1.33 -9.93
CA GLN A 22 22.21 0.83 -8.65
C GLN A 22 21.32 1.91 -8.00
N PHE A 23 20.06 1.56 -7.76
CA PHE A 23 19.15 2.39 -6.98
C PHE A 23 19.40 2.21 -5.49
N VAL A 24 19.55 3.32 -4.77
CA VAL A 24 19.60 3.37 -3.31
C VAL A 24 18.41 4.21 -2.84
N PRO A 25 17.47 3.63 -2.08
CA PRO A 25 16.26 4.35 -1.66
C PRO A 25 16.58 5.50 -0.70
N ALA A 26 15.70 6.49 -0.66
CA ALA A 26 15.76 7.55 0.34
C ALA A 26 15.71 6.98 1.77
N LYS A 27 16.39 7.64 2.69
CA LYS A 27 16.53 7.19 4.08
C LYS A 27 16.25 8.33 5.04
N LEU A 28 15.43 8.09 6.07
CA LEU A 28 15.19 9.07 7.13
C LEU A 28 16.49 9.41 7.86
N ILE A 29 16.83 10.70 7.96
CA ILE A 29 17.99 11.20 8.74
C ILE A 29 17.52 11.57 10.15
N GLU A 30 16.51 12.43 10.23
CA GLU A 30 16.02 12.98 11.49
C GLU A 30 14.50 12.82 11.57
N ASP A 31 14.02 12.20 12.65
CA ASP A 31 12.59 12.04 12.92
C ASP A 31 11.95 13.31 13.52
N GLY A 32 12.68 14.43 13.54
CA GLY A 32 12.22 15.74 13.98
C GLY A 32 11.98 15.90 15.48
N GLY A 33 12.33 14.91 16.32
CA GLY A 33 12.30 15.00 17.78
C GLY A 33 10.91 15.25 18.41
N SER A 34 10.35 14.25 19.09
CA SER A 34 9.30 14.43 20.11
C SER A 34 8.00 15.14 19.69
N ILE A 35 7.48 14.88 18.49
CA ILE A 35 6.06 14.51 18.45
C ILE A 35 6.06 13.01 18.29
N ARG A 36 6.20 12.28 19.41
CA ARG A 36 5.61 10.95 19.44
C ARG A 36 4.19 11.19 18.92
N PRO A 37 3.75 10.60 17.81
CA PRO A 37 2.38 10.78 17.38
C PRO A 37 1.40 10.20 18.42
N SER A 38 1.89 9.69 19.55
CA SER A 38 1.10 9.51 20.75
C SER A 38 0.43 10.82 21.18
N GLU A 39 -0.89 10.84 21.12
CA GLU A 39 -1.65 11.89 21.79
C GLU A 39 -1.43 11.76 23.30
N ALA A 40 -0.79 12.75 23.93
CA ALA A 40 -0.86 12.88 25.38
C ALA A 40 -2.32 13.17 25.79
N ILE A 41 -2.82 12.37 26.74
CA ILE A 41 -3.96 12.60 27.64
C ILE A 41 -5.16 13.37 27.03
N GLU A 42 -5.92 12.71 26.16
CA GLU A 42 -7.38 12.92 26.19
C GLU A 42 -7.95 11.73 26.97
N GLY A 43 -9.03 11.88 27.73
CA GLY A 43 -9.66 10.82 28.54
C GLY A 43 -10.25 9.64 27.73
N SER A 44 -9.84 9.47 26.48
CA SER A 44 -10.26 8.44 25.56
C SER A 44 -9.13 7.46 25.29
N ARG A 45 -9.43 6.16 25.34
CA ARG A 45 -8.56 5.07 24.89
C ARG A 45 -8.45 4.97 23.36
N ARG A 46 -9.14 5.85 22.62
CA ARG A 46 -9.21 5.79 21.15
C ARG A 46 -7.87 6.15 20.51
N GLU A 47 -7.37 5.24 19.68
CA GLU A 47 -6.14 5.40 18.92
C GLU A 47 -6.45 5.42 17.41
N HIS A 48 -5.54 6.05 16.66
CA HIS A 48 -5.69 6.21 15.23
C HIS A 48 -4.43 5.79 14.49
N TRP A 49 -4.56 5.57 13.18
CA TRP A 49 -3.44 5.31 12.30
C TRP A 49 -3.57 6.16 11.04
N ALA A 50 -2.44 6.47 10.41
CA ALA A 50 -2.38 7.05 9.07
C ALA A 50 -1.22 6.44 8.29
N PHE A 51 -1.37 6.33 6.97
CA PHE A 51 -0.31 6.01 6.04
C PHE A 51 -0.16 7.20 5.10
N VAL A 52 1.07 7.69 4.98
CA VAL A 52 1.37 8.82 4.12
C VAL A 52 2.24 8.36 2.98
N ASP A 53 1.75 8.57 1.76
CA ASP A 53 2.49 8.39 0.52
C ASP A 53 3.05 9.72 0.09
N TYR A 54 4.33 9.77 -0.21
CA TYR A 54 5.03 11.01 -0.53
C TYR A 54 6.23 10.73 -1.43
N MET A 55 6.76 11.79 -2.00
CA MET A 55 8.05 11.78 -2.67
C MET A 55 9.07 12.45 -1.74
N VAL A 56 10.28 11.91 -1.69
CA VAL A 56 11.44 12.65 -1.17
C VAL A 56 12.09 13.34 -2.37
N ASP A 57 12.19 14.68 -2.32
CA ASP A 57 12.83 15.46 -3.37
C ASP A 57 14.38 15.35 -3.30
N PRO A 58 15.13 15.88 -4.29
CA PRO A 58 16.60 15.78 -4.29
C PRO A 58 17.30 16.56 -3.17
N ASN A 59 16.57 17.42 -2.45
CA ASN A 59 17.07 18.15 -1.29
C ASN A 59 16.76 17.41 0.02
N GLY A 60 16.08 16.26 -0.03
CA GLY A 60 15.70 15.49 1.15
C GLY A 60 14.38 15.91 1.79
N ASN A 61 13.58 16.76 1.14
CA ASN A 61 12.30 17.21 1.67
C ASN A 61 11.15 16.31 1.21
N PRO A 62 10.18 16.01 2.09
CA PRO A 62 8.97 15.31 1.69
C PRO A 62 8.00 16.24 0.94
N VAL A 63 7.56 15.81 -0.24
CA VAL A 63 6.63 16.53 -1.11
C VAL A 63 5.52 15.59 -1.63
N HIS A 64 4.46 16.16 -2.22
CA HIS A 64 3.34 15.41 -2.81
C HIS A 64 2.65 14.41 -1.87
N ALA A 65 2.47 14.79 -0.61
CA ALA A 65 1.87 13.94 0.41
C ALA A 65 0.39 13.60 0.13
N LEU A 66 0.06 12.31 0.14
CA LEU A 66 -1.29 11.75 0.09
C LEU A 66 -1.50 10.91 1.36
N VAL A 67 -2.62 11.09 2.05
CA VAL A 67 -2.83 10.50 3.38
C VAL A 67 -4.04 9.60 3.38
N GLU A 68 -3.82 8.33 3.67
CA GLU A 68 -4.84 7.37 4.09
C GLU A 68 -4.91 7.35 5.62
N ALA A 69 -6.10 7.32 6.23
CA ALA A 69 -6.20 7.34 7.68
C ALA A 69 -7.46 6.71 8.28
N SER A 70 -7.35 6.24 9.52
CA SER A 70 -8.44 5.57 10.23
C SER A 70 -9.64 6.45 10.59
N ALA A 71 -9.47 7.78 10.52
CA ALA A 71 -10.47 8.82 10.74
C ALA A 71 -9.97 10.15 10.16
N THR A 72 -10.81 11.19 10.15
CA THR A 72 -10.42 12.53 9.65
C THR A 72 -9.40 13.23 10.57
N LYS A 73 -9.55 13.10 11.90
CA LYS A 73 -8.66 13.72 12.91
C LYS A 73 -7.16 13.49 12.65
N PRO A 74 -6.66 12.27 12.39
CA PRO A 74 -5.24 12.02 12.12
C PRO A 74 -4.71 12.58 10.80
N VAL A 75 -5.54 12.97 9.82
CA VAL A 75 -5.08 13.38 8.48
C VAL A 75 -4.15 14.60 8.53
N HIS A 76 -4.60 15.69 9.18
CA HIS A 76 -3.80 16.91 9.30
C HIS A 76 -2.50 16.66 10.07
N ARG A 77 -2.60 15.87 11.15
CA ARG A 77 -1.45 15.56 12.00
C ARG A 77 -0.42 14.69 11.30
N ALA A 78 -0.87 13.76 10.45
CA ALA A 78 0.02 12.95 9.63
C ALA A 78 0.82 13.81 8.64
N LYS A 79 0.17 14.79 8.00
CA LYS A 79 0.86 15.76 7.12
C LYS A 79 1.88 16.60 7.90
N SER A 80 1.48 17.15 9.05
CA SER A 80 2.40 17.92 9.90
C SER A 80 3.58 17.09 10.41
N ALA A 81 3.35 15.83 10.77
CA ALA A 81 4.41 14.92 11.19
C ALA A 81 5.37 14.59 10.04
N LEU A 82 4.89 14.52 8.80
CA LEU A 82 5.75 14.33 7.63
C LEU A 82 6.66 15.54 7.42
N THR A 83 6.14 16.77 7.49
CA THR A 83 6.91 18.00 7.21
C THR A 83 8.04 18.30 8.19
N MET A 84 8.05 17.64 9.36
CA MET A 84 9.14 17.78 10.34
C MET A 84 10.30 16.80 10.12
N ARG A 85 10.20 15.92 9.11
CA ARG A 85 11.20 14.90 8.83
C ARG A 85 12.10 15.33 7.67
N THR A 86 13.37 15.01 7.81
CA THR A 86 14.38 15.23 6.77
C THR A 86 14.97 13.89 6.35
N TYR A 87 15.18 13.74 5.04
CA TYR A 87 15.63 12.50 4.44
C TYR A 87 16.95 12.71 3.72
N GLN A 88 17.78 11.67 3.71
CA GLN A 88 18.78 11.48 2.69
C GLN A 88 18.02 11.09 1.42
N PRO A 89 18.15 11.86 0.33
CA PRO A 89 17.45 11.56 -0.91
C PRO A 89 17.97 10.25 -1.53
N ALA A 90 17.16 9.67 -2.42
CA ALA A 90 17.56 8.47 -3.14
C ALA A 90 18.68 8.77 -4.13
N GLN A 91 19.45 7.74 -4.46
CA GLN A 91 20.48 7.80 -5.49
C GLN A 91 20.21 6.79 -6.60
N LEU A 92 20.50 7.18 -7.83
CA LEU A 92 20.51 6.30 -8.99
C LEU A 92 21.80 6.54 -9.77
N GLY A 93 22.68 5.53 -9.81
CA GLY A 93 23.98 5.69 -10.49
C GLY A 93 24.87 6.78 -9.88
N GLY A 94 24.69 7.11 -8.60
CA GLY A 94 25.43 8.16 -7.90
C GLY A 94 24.78 9.56 -7.98
N GLU A 95 23.75 9.74 -8.81
CA GLU A 95 23.00 10.99 -8.90
C GLU A 95 21.83 11.00 -7.91
N THR A 96 21.62 12.16 -7.27
CA THR A 96 20.49 12.35 -6.36
C THR A 96 19.19 12.52 -7.14
N ILE A 97 18.17 11.74 -6.79
CA ILE A 97 16.88 11.71 -7.49
C ILE A 97 15.70 11.85 -6.53
N SER A 98 14.53 12.20 -7.08
CA SER A 98 13.27 12.15 -6.34
C SER A 98 12.74 10.72 -6.28
N SER A 99 12.35 10.23 -5.11
CA SER A 99 11.84 8.85 -4.98
C SER A 99 10.61 8.76 -4.09
N ALA A 100 9.69 7.86 -4.45
CA ALA A 100 8.52 7.55 -3.64
C ALA A 100 8.92 6.89 -2.31
N SER A 101 8.16 7.19 -1.28
CA SER A 101 8.28 6.57 0.04
C SER A 101 6.92 6.52 0.71
N GLN A 102 6.80 5.65 1.72
CA GLN A 102 5.60 5.54 2.54
C GLN A 102 5.98 5.64 4.02
N LEU A 103 5.12 6.30 4.79
CA LEU A 103 5.31 6.54 6.20
C LEU A 103 4.08 6.08 7.00
N PRO A 104 4.15 4.93 7.69
CA PRO A 104 3.14 4.54 8.65
C PRO A 104 3.26 5.38 9.92
N ILE A 105 2.15 5.97 10.36
CA ILE A 105 2.06 6.78 11.57
C ILE A 105 0.98 6.18 12.47
N ARG A 106 1.33 5.96 13.73
CA ARG A 106 0.38 5.52 14.76
C ARG A 106 0.18 6.60 15.80
N PHE A 107 -1.08 6.92 16.04
CA PHE A 107 -1.50 7.87 17.05
C PHE A 107 -1.93 7.11 18.30
N ASN A 108 -0.95 6.64 19.05
CA ASN A 108 -1.15 5.84 20.26
C ASN A 108 -1.59 6.71 21.44
N LYS A 109 -2.06 6.09 22.51
CA LYS A 109 -2.27 6.76 23.80
C LYS A 109 -1.24 6.28 24.81
N VAL A 110 -0.61 7.25 25.48
CA VAL A 110 0.28 6.98 26.61
C VAL A 110 -0.43 7.40 27.88
N PHE A 111 -0.60 6.47 28.82
CA PHE A 111 -1.11 6.74 30.16
C PHE A 111 0.05 6.59 31.16
N GLU A 112 -0.01 7.34 32.27
CA GLU A 112 1.10 7.38 33.26
C GLU A 112 1.39 6.02 33.91
N GLN A 113 0.38 5.16 34.06
CA GLN A 113 0.49 3.90 34.83
C GLN A 113 0.14 2.64 34.05
N TYR A 114 -0.39 2.77 32.82
CA TYR A 114 -0.86 1.63 32.04
C TYR A 114 -0.51 1.80 30.56
N THR A 115 -0.20 0.69 29.88
CA THR A 115 -0.10 0.69 28.42
C THR A 115 -1.50 0.53 27.82
N ASN A 116 -1.75 1.15 26.67
CA ASN A 116 -2.99 0.97 25.91
C ASN A 116 -2.84 -0.12 24.83
N ASP A 117 -1.74 -0.87 24.83
CA ASP A 117 -1.36 -1.78 23.74
C ASP A 117 -2.07 -3.14 23.79
N ASN A 118 -2.76 -3.45 24.88
CA ASN A 118 -3.44 -4.73 25.10
C ASN A 118 -4.94 -4.67 24.81
N VAL A 119 -5.55 -5.81 24.54
CA VAL A 119 -7.02 -5.94 24.47
C VAL A 119 -7.64 -5.82 25.86
N SER A 120 -8.73 -5.06 25.98
CA SER A 120 -9.47 -4.96 27.24
C SER A 120 -10.38 -6.16 27.47
N THR A 121 -10.69 -6.46 28.73
CA THR A 121 -11.63 -7.54 29.11
C THR A 121 -13.00 -7.35 28.48
N VAL A 122 -13.47 -6.11 28.41
CA VAL A 122 -14.75 -5.77 27.78
C VAL A 122 -14.70 -6.06 26.28
N PHE A 123 -13.65 -5.59 25.59
CA PHE A 123 -13.45 -5.93 24.18
C PHE A 123 -13.43 -7.44 23.94
N SER A 124 -12.64 -8.19 24.71
CA SER A 124 -12.51 -9.65 24.54
C SER A 124 -13.87 -10.35 24.62
N LYS A 125 -14.71 -9.97 25.59
CA LYS A 125 -16.05 -10.55 25.74
C LYS A 125 -16.90 -10.37 24.46
N TYR A 126 -16.99 -9.14 23.96
CA TYR A 126 -17.81 -8.86 22.76
C TYR A 126 -17.17 -9.40 21.48
N PHE A 127 -15.84 -9.43 21.41
CA PHE A 127 -15.10 -10.05 20.32
C PHE A 127 -15.40 -11.54 20.25
N ASP A 128 -15.33 -12.26 21.38
CA ASP A 128 -15.59 -13.70 21.43
C ASP A 128 -17.05 -14.03 21.07
N GLU A 129 -18.00 -13.20 21.49
CA GLU A 129 -19.40 -13.31 21.09
C GLU A 129 -19.58 -13.15 19.58
N ALA A 130 -19.08 -12.04 19.01
CA ALA A 130 -19.17 -11.78 17.58
C ALA A 130 -18.45 -12.87 16.76
N LYS A 131 -17.26 -13.28 17.20
CA LYS A 131 -16.47 -14.35 16.58
C LYS A 131 -17.24 -15.67 16.56
N ARG A 132 -17.87 -16.06 17.68
CA ARG A 132 -18.69 -17.28 17.74
C ARG A 132 -19.83 -17.24 16.71
N LEU A 133 -20.49 -16.08 16.55
CA LEU A 133 -21.57 -15.91 15.58
C LEU A 133 -21.06 -15.98 14.14
N VAL A 134 -19.91 -15.36 13.84
CA VAL A 134 -19.26 -15.44 12.52
C VAL A 134 -18.87 -16.88 12.19
N VAL A 135 -18.16 -17.56 13.10
CA VAL A 135 -17.71 -18.96 12.90
C VAL A 135 -18.88 -19.94 12.78
N SER A 136 -19.98 -19.69 13.49
CA SER A 136 -21.19 -20.53 13.42
C SER A 136 -22.12 -20.16 12.25
N ASN A 137 -21.66 -19.33 11.32
CA ASN A 137 -22.41 -18.82 10.17
C ASN A 137 -23.77 -18.14 10.51
N GLN A 138 -23.89 -17.52 11.68
CA GLN A 138 -25.11 -16.81 12.10
C GLN A 138 -25.07 -15.33 11.67
N MET A 139 -24.95 -15.06 10.36
CA MET A 139 -24.64 -13.72 9.83
C MET A 139 -25.63 -12.62 10.24
N THR A 140 -26.93 -12.93 10.30
CA THR A 140 -27.97 -11.97 10.74
C THR A 140 -27.77 -11.50 12.18
N LYS A 141 -27.27 -12.37 13.06
CA LYS A 141 -26.94 -12.03 14.45
C LYS A 141 -25.52 -11.47 14.58
N ALA A 142 -24.61 -11.91 13.72
CA ALA A 142 -23.22 -11.46 13.74
C ALA A 142 -23.11 -9.96 13.44
N LYS A 143 -23.87 -9.43 12.47
CA LYS A 143 -23.81 -8.01 12.08
C LYS A 143 -24.02 -7.04 13.26
N PRO A 144 -25.14 -7.09 14.01
CA PRO A 144 -25.32 -6.17 15.15
C PRO A 144 -24.28 -6.39 16.26
N ALA A 145 -23.79 -7.62 16.47
CA ALA A 145 -22.72 -7.88 17.43
C ALA A 145 -21.38 -7.26 17.00
N LEU A 146 -21.07 -7.29 15.70
CA LEU A 146 -19.89 -6.66 15.12
C LEU A 146 -19.98 -5.13 15.17
N ASP A 147 -21.14 -4.56 14.88
CA ASP A 147 -21.37 -3.11 14.96
C ASP A 147 -21.12 -2.61 16.39
N ASN A 148 -21.72 -3.28 17.38
CA ASN A 148 -21.49 -3.01 18.79
C ASN A 148 -20.00 -3.16 19.19
N LEU A 149 -19.33 -4.22 18.73
CA LEU A 149 -17.89 -4.42 18.97
C LEU A 149 -17.06 -3.23 18.46
N VAL A 150 -17.34 -2.75 17.25
CA VAL A 150 -16.57 -1.69 16.60
C VAL A 150 -16.85 -0.32 17.22
N GLU A 151 -18.12 0.04 17.38
CA GLU A 151 -18.52 1.38 17.82
C GLU A 151 -18.19 1.61 19.31
N ASP A 152 -18.53 0.62 20.14
CA ASP A 152 -18.54 0.78 21.59
C ASP A 152 -17.32 0.17 22.28
N HIS A 153 -16.66 -0.81 21.67
CA HIS A 153 -15.64 -1.61 22.36
C HIS A 153 -14.25 -1.60 21.71
N THR A 154 -14.14 -1.18 20.45
CA THR A 154 -12.84 -1.04 19.77
C THR A 154 -12.24 0.33 20.04
N LYS A 155 -11.24 0.39 20.92
CA LYS A 155 -10.63 1.67 21.33
C LYS A 155 -9.19 1.78 20.85
N ASN A 156 -8.34 0.80 21.10
CA ASN A 156 -6.93 0.89 20.71
C ASN A 156 -6.62 0.20 19.37
N LEU A 157 -5.40 0.38 18.86
CA LEU A 157 -4.99 -0.19 17.57
C LEU A 157 -4.95 -1.72 17.59
N THR A 158 -4.66 -2.35 18.73
CA THR A 158 -4.67 -3.82 18.86
C THR A 158 -6.10 -4.35 18.70
N GLU A 159 -7.04 -3.85 19.48
CA GLU A 159 -8.48 -4.15 19.37
C GLU A 159 -9.00 -3.89 17.94
N ARG A 160 -8.52 -2.82 17.30
CA ARG A 160 -8.87 -2.48 15.91
C ARG A 160 -8.32 -3.47 14.89
N ALA A 161 -7.09 -3.97 15.07
CA ALA A 161 -6.52 -5.00 14.21
C ALA A 161 -7.36 -6.29 14.26
N TYR A 162 -7.72 -6.75 15.45
CA TYR A 162 -8.57 -7.93 15.63
C TYR A 162 -9.97 -7.72 15.05
N SER A 163 -10.56 -6.54 15.25
CA SER A 163 -11.87 -6.21 14.69
C SER A 163 -11.86 -6.17 13.17
N ALA A 164 -10.83 -5.58 12.55
CA ALA A 164 -10.65 -5.57 11.10
C ALA A 164 -10.50 -6.99 10.54
N TRP A 165 -9.73 -7.85 11.20
CA TRP A 165 -9.64 -9.26 10.81
C TRP A 165 -11.00 -9.95 10.87
N LEU A 166 -11.76 -9.78 11.95
CA LEU A 166 -13.06 -10.43 12.13
C LEU A 166 -14.13 -9.89 11.16
N LEU A 167 -14.14 -8.58 10.90
CA LEU A 167 -15.00 -7.96 9.89
C LEU A 167 -14.67 -8.48 8.50
N SER A 168 -13.39 -8.65 8.16
CA SER A 168 -13.01 -9.25 6.87
C SER A 168 -13.59 -10.67 6.73
N ALA A 169 -13.52 -11.49 7.79
CA ALA A 169 -14.12 -12.81 7.77
C ALA A 169 -15.65 -12.75 7.62
N TYR A 170 -16.34 -11.83 8.29
CA TYR A 170 -17.78 -11.62 8.12
C TYR A 170 -18.15 -11.23 6.68
N PHE A 171 -17.50 -10.20 6.12
CA PHE A 171 -17.81 -9.69 4.78
C PHE A 171 -17.48 -10.69 3.66
N TYR A 172 -16.46 -11.53 3.88
CA TYR A 172 -16.22 -12.69 3.01
C TYR A 172 -17.43 -13.65 2.99
N ASN A 173 -18.00 -13.99 4.16
CA ASN A 173 -19.13 -14.92 4.26
C ASN A 173 -20.42 -14.36 3.64
N VAL A 174 -20.65 -13.05 3.72
CA VAL A 174 -21.80 -12.40 3.06
C VAL A 174 -21.51 -11.94 1.63
N GLN A 175 -20.32 -12.24 1.10
CA GLN A 175 -19.89 -11.94 -0.27
C GLN A 175 -19.90 -10.44 -0.62
N ASP A 176 -19.71 -9.58 0.38
CA ASP A 176 -19.45 -8.16 0.15
C ASP A 176 -17.95 -7.97 -0.06
N TRP A 177 -17.51 -8.13 -1.31
CA TRP A 177 -16.10 -8.10 -1.69
C TRP A 177 -15.43 -6.75 -1.42
N HIS A 178 -16.18 -5.65 -1.49
CA HIS A 178 -15.63 -4.32 -1.25
C HIS A 178 -15.31 -4.13 0.24
N GLN A 179 -16.25 -4.47 1.12
CA GLN A 179 -16.03 -4.39 2.56
C GLN A 179 -15.03 -5.45 3.04
N TYR A 180 -15.02 -6.63 2.41
CA TYR A 180 -14.00 -7.65 2.65
C TYR A 180 -12.60 -7.11 2.39
N GLU A 181 -12.35 -6.55 1.21
CA GLU A 181 -11.06 -5.98 0.85
C GLU A 181 -10.66 -4.85 1.80
N TYR A 182 -11.58 -3.94 2.08
CA TYR A 182 -11.36 -2.80 2.97
C TYR A 182 -10.84 -3.24 4.35
N HIS A 183 -11.56 -4.14 5.01
CA HIS A 183 -11.19 -4.60 6.34
C HIS A 183 -9.97 -5.53 6.34
N LEU A 184 -9.80 -6.34 5.29
CA LEU A 184 -8.63 -7.20 5.14
C LEU A 184 -7.35 -6.37 4.98
N ARG A 185 -7.39 -5.32 4.16
CA ARG A 185 -6.25 -4.40 4.00
C ARG A 185 -5.92 -3.73 5.32
N GLU A 186 -6.92 -3.27 6.08
CA GLU A 186 -6.70 -2.69 7.42
C GLU A 186 -6.05 -3.70 8.39
N ALA A 187 -6.51 -4.96 8.43
CA ALA A 187 -5.90 -6.01 9.24
C ALA A 187 -4.43 -6.25 8.83
N VAL A 188 -4.12 -6.28 7.53
CA VAL A 188 -2.74 -6.40 7.01
C VAL A 188 -1.89 -5.15 7.28
N HIS A 189 -2.49 -3.97 7.41
CA HIS A 189 -1.78 -2.75 7.79
C HIS A 189 -1.36 -2.82 9.27
N LEU A 190 -2.23 -3.38 10.11
CA LEU A 190 -2.02 -3.54 11.56
C LEU A 190 -1.47 -4.92 11.95
N TYR A 191 -0.91 -5.69 10.99
CA TYR A 191 -0.55 -7.10 11.18
C TYR A 191 0.37 -7.40 12.38
N HIS A 192 1.22 -6.44 12.75
CA HIS A 192 2.17 -6.57 13.86
C HIS A 192 1.49 -6.54 15.24
N LEU A 193 0.21 -6.17 15.31
CA LEU A 193 -0.65 -6.22 16.51
C LEU A 193 -1.50 -7.50 16.57
N LEU A 194 -1.51 -8.28 15.49
CA LEU A 194 -2.16 -9.58 15.43
C LEU A 194 -1.22 -10.67 15.94
N THR A 195 -1.79 -11.83 16.30
CA THR A 195 -0.96 -13.03 16.47
C THR A 195 -0.27 -13.39 15.14
N PRO A 196 0.90 -14.04 15.16
CA PRO A 196 1.61 -14.43 13.95
C PRO A 196 0.76 -15.25 12.95
N ASP A 197 -0.12 -16.11 13.46
CA ASP A 197 -1.00 -16.94 12.61
C ASP A 197 -2.09 -16.10 11.94
N LEU A 198 -2.71 -15.16 12.66
CA LEU A 198 -3.71 -14.27 12.08
C LEU A 198 -3.08 -13.28 11.10
N ALA A 199 -1.89 -12.78 11.40
CA ALA A 199 -1.12 -11.94 10.48
C ALA A 199 -0.81 -12.69 9.17
N LEU A 200 -0.32 -13.93 9.26
CA LEU A 200 -0.02 -14.76 8.10
C LEU A 200 -1.27 -15.06 7.28
N MET A 201 -2.35 -15.50 7.94
CA MET A 201 -3.63 -15.78 7.29
C MET A 201 -4.20 -14.55 6.57
N SER A 202 -4.12 -13.37 7.19
CA SER A 202 -4.60 -12.12 6.59
C SER A 202 -3.77 -11.75 5.36
N MET A 203 -2.45 -11.86 5.42
CA MET A 203 -1.59 -11.57 4.26
C MET A 203 -1.80 -12.59 3.13
N GLN A 204 -1.96 -13.88 3.44
CA GLN A 204 -2.25 -14.90 2.43
C GLN A 204 -3.60 -14.64 1.74
N SER A 205 -4.60 -14.28 2.53
CA SER A 205 -5.93 -13.91 2.01
C SER A 205 -5.84 -12.68 1.11
N LEU A 206 -5.08 -11.66 1.51
CA LEU A 206 -4.90 -10.44 0.72
C LEU A 206 -4.17 -10.74 -0.59
N MET A 207 -3.08 -11.51 -0.53
CA MET A 207 -2.32 -11.89 -1.72
C MET A 207 -3.20 -12.66 -2.72
N ASN A 208 -4.03 -13.59 -2.23
CA ASN A 208 -4.96 -14.34 -3.09
C ASN A 208 -6.03 -13.43 -3.72
N LEU A 209 -6.58 -12.48 -2.94
CA LEU A 209 -7.51 -11.49 -3.45
C LEU A 209 -6.86 -10.61 -4.53
N GLU A 210 -5.63 -10.17 -4.31
CA GLU A 210 -4.86 -9.35 -5.25
C GLU A 210 -4.57 -10.12 -6.54
N VAL A 211 -4.20 -11.41 -6.47
CA VAL A 211 -4.05 -12.28 -7.66
C VAL A 211 -5.37 -12.41 -8.40
N TYR A 212 -6.47 -12.69 -7.69
CA TYR A 212 -7.81 -12.81 -8.30
C TYR A 212 -8.24 -11.53 -9.01
N GLN A 213 -7.95 -10.37 -8.42
CA GLN A 213 -8.21 -9.05 -8.98
C GLN A 213 -7.15 -8.60 -10.01
N LYS A 214 -6.21 -9.47 -10.39
CA LYS A 214 -5.10 -9.21 -11.33
C LYS A 214 -4.16 -8.08 -10.90
N GLN A 215 -4.07 -7.80 -9.61
CA GLN A 215 -3.16 -6.84 -9.00
C GLN A 215 -1.82 -7.50 -8.65
N TYR A 216 -1.14 -8.10 -9.64
CA TYR A 216 0.01 -8.98 -9.39
C TYR A 216 1.19 -8.30 -8.67
N GLY A 217 1.48 -7.03 -8.98
CA GLY A 217 2.50 -6.24 -8.28
C GLY A 217 2.15 -5.98 -6.81
N ASN A 218 0.86 -5.78 -6.50
CA ASN A 218 0.41 -5.68 -5.10
C ASN A 218 0.56 -7.03 -4.39
N ALA A 219 0.17 -8.13 -5.04
CA ALA A 219 0.34 -9.48 -4.50
C ALA A 219 1.81 -9.78 -4.18
N PHE A 220 2.75 -9.36 -5.04
CA PHE A 220 4.18 -9.47 -4.79
C PHE A 220 4.63 -8.62 -3.60
N ALA A 221 4.15 -7.37 -3.48
CA ALA A 221 4.43 -6.54 -2.31
C ALA A 221 3.91 -7.18 -1.01
N THR A 222 2.71 -7.79 -1.05
CA THR A 222 2.13 -8.54 0.08
C THR A 222 2.98 -9.76 0.45
N LEU A 223 3.45 -10.54 -0.53
CA LEU A 223 4.39 -11.66 -0.32
C LEU A 223 5.67 -11.21 0.39
N LEU A 224 6.28 -10.10 -0.05
CA LEU A 224 7.48 -9.57 0.59
C LEU A 224 7.19 -9.10 2.03
N LYS A 225 6.02 -8.52 2.27
CA LYS A 225 5.59 -8.07 3.61
C LYS A 225 5.46 -9.22 4.61
N MET A 226 5.13 -10.44 4.16
CA MET A 226 5.04 -11.62 5.04
C MET A 226 6.36 -11.96 5.74
N ARG A 227 7.51 -11.56 5.18
CA ARG A 227 8.83 -11.72 5.83
C ARG A 227 8.95 -10.91 7.13
N GLY A 228 8.13 -9.88 7.29
CA GLY A 228 8.08 -9.05 8.47
C GLY A 228 7.22 -9.61 9.61
N ILE A 229 6.60 -10.79 9.44
CA ILE A 229 5.77 -11.41 10.49
C ILE A 229 6.69 -12.04 11.54
N LYS A 230 6.51 -11.65 12.80
CA LYS A 230 7.28 -12.20 13.92
C LYS A 230 7.14 -13.72 13.99
N ASN A 231 8.26 -14.43 14.14
CA ASN A 231 8.31 -15.89 14.28
C ASN A 231 7.72 -16.66 13.08
N LYS A 232 7.54 -16.02 11.92
CA LYS A 232 7.22 -16.67 10.65
C LYS A 232 8.29 -16.26 9.65
N GLN A 233 8.95 -17.22 9.04
CA GLN A 233 9.94 -16.95 8.01
C GLN A 233 9.53 -17.66 6.74
N LEU A 234 9.30 -16.88 5.68
CA LEU A 234 9.20 -17.44 4.35
C LEU A 234 10.60 -17.82 3.88
N SER A 235 10.74 -19.05 3.39
CA SER A 235 12.01 -19.46 2.80
C SER A 235 12.27 -18.64 1.53
N LYS A 236 13.55 -18.46 1.19
CA LYS A 236 13.94 -17.82 -0.08
C LYS A 236 13.33 -18.56 -1.27
N GLN A 237 13.29 -19.89 -1.20
CA GLN A 237 12.69 -20.74 -2.23
C GLN A 237 11.21 -20.43 -2.42
N THR A 238 10.43 -20.34 -1.33
CA THR A 238 9.00 -19.99 -1.39
C THR A 238 8.79 -18.64 -2.05
N ILE A 239 9.60 -17.63 -1.71
CA ILE A 239 9.49 -16.31 -2.34
C ILE A 239 9.79 -16.42 -3.84
N THR A 240 10.87 -17.09 -4.23
CA THR A 240 11.24 -17.29 -5.63
C THR A 240 10.14 -17.99 -6.43
N GLU A 241 9.56 -19.07 -5.89
CA GLU A 241 8.50 -19.84 -6.55
C GLU A 241 7.24 -19.00 -6.76
N PHE A 242 6.77 -18.27 -5.74
CA PHE A 242 5.61 -17.38 -5.89
C PHE A 242 5.92 -16.20 -6.81
N SER A 243 7.15 -15.68 -6.81
CA SER A 243 7.55 -14.61 -7.74
C SER A 243 7.50 -15.08 -9.19
N ALA A 244 7.95 -16.30 -9.46
CA ALA A 244 7.88 -16.91 -10.78
C ALA A 244 6.41 -17.11 -11.23
N GLN A 245 5.55 -17.60 -10.34
CA GLN A 245 4.12 -17.75 -10.65
C GLN A 245 3.45 -16.40 -10.96
N LEU A 246 3.76 -15.34 -10.21
CA LEU A 246 3.23 -14.00 -10.49
C LEU A 246 3.75 -13.45 -11.82
N GLN A 247 5.02 -13.68 -12.15
CA GLN A 247 5.59 -13.31 -13.44
C GLN A 247 4.89 -14.04 -14.61
N GLU A 248 4.65 -15.34 -14.48
CA GLU A 248 3.91 -16.12 -15.48
C GLU A 248 2.49 -15.57 -15.69
N GLN A 249 1.79 -15.22 -14.61
CA GLN A 249 0.47 -14.59 -14.70
C GLN A 249 0.52 -13.25 -15.43
N ILE A 250 1.54 -12.42 -15.15
CA ILE A 250 1.72 -11.17 -15.87
C ILE A 250 1.95 -11.46 -17.34
N ASP A 251 2.91 -12.32 -17.70
CA ASP A 251 3.25 -12.63 -19.08
C ASP A 251 2.08 -13.19 -19.90
N ALA A 252 1.25 -14.04 -19.28
CA ALA A 252 0.02 -14.56 -19.88
C ALA A 252 -1.08 -13.50 -20.09
N ASN A 253 -1.02 -12.37 -19.38
CA ASN A 253 -1.99 -11.28 -19.46
C ASN A 253 -1.33 -9.99 -20.02
N PRO A 254 -1.20 -9.85 -21.35
CA PRO A 254 -0.60 -8.66 -21.99
C PRO A 254 -1.43 -7.38 -21.82
N VAL A 255 -2.71 -7.53 -21.49
CA VAL A 255 -3.62 -6.46 -21.09
C VAL A 255 -4.25 -6.85 -19.77
N ILE A 256 -3.99 -6.07 -18.73
CA ILE A 256 -4.56 -6.25 -17.39
C ILE A 256 -5.62 -5.18 -17.19
N THR A 257 -6.79 -5.59 -16.72
CA THR A 257 -7.90 -4.69 -16.39
C THR A 257 -8.31 -4.94 -14.96
N VAL A 258 -8.44 -3.86 -14.19
CA VAL A 258 -8.79 -3.87 -12.78
C VAL A 258 -9.93 -2.89 -12.57
N THR A 259 -10.94 -3.33 -11.85
CA THR A 259 -12.02 -2.48 -11.37
C THR A 259 -11.93 -2.38 -9.86
N ALA A 260 -12.06 -1.16 -9.32
CA ALA A 260 -12.02 -0.94 -7.89
C ALA A 260 -13.08 0.09 -7.48
N LYS A 261 -13.43 0.09 -6.21
CA LYS A 261 -14.37 1.04 -5.64
C LYS A 261 -13.67 1.78 -4.51
N LEU A 262 -13.73 3.12 -4.53
CA LEU A 262 -13.08 3.93 -3.52
C LEU A 262 -13.83 3.88 -2.19
N ALA A 263 -13.08 3.97 -1.10
CA ALA A 263 -13.61 4.09 0.25
C ALA A 263 -13.15 5.41 0.88
N GLU A 264 -13.97 5.96 1.76
CA GLU A 264 -13.67 7.21 2.44
C GLU A 264 -12.32 7.14 3.18
N LEU A 265 -11.50 8.19 3.03
CA LEU A 265 -10.16 8.29 3.64
C LEU A 265 -9.22 7.13 3.30
N ARG A 266 -9.50 6.37 2.24
CA ARG A 266 -8.65 5.28 1.74
C ARG A 266 -8.01 5.65 0.41
N THR A 267 -6.79 5.19 0.23
CA THR A 267 -6.09 5.25 -1.05
C THR A 267 -6.25 3.92 -1.75
N TRP A 268 -6.87 3.92 -2.93
CA TRP A 268 -6.71 2.78 -3.82
C TRP A 268 -5.31 2.83 -4.43
N ARG A 269 -4.47 1.85 -4.08
CA ARG A 269 -3.12 1.69 -4.59
C ARG A 269 -3.06 0.53 -5.58
N HIS A 270 -2.45 0.76 -6.73
CA HIS A 270 -2.18 -0.28 -7.71
C HIS A 270 -0.73 -0.21 -8.21
N THR A 271 0.06 -1.25 -7.94
CA THR A 271 1.43 -1.40 -8.43
C THR A 271 1.41 -1.86 -9.90
N LEU A 272 2.10 -1.11 -10.78
CA LEU A 272 1.97 -1.21 -12.23
C LEU A 272 2.66 -2.46 -12.82
N ASN A 273 1.96 -3.40 -13.42
CA ASN A 273 2.63 -4.56 -14.02
C ASN A 273 3.11 -4.28 -15.45
N ARG A 274 2.60 -3.21 -16.09
CA ARG A 274 2.86 -2.88 -17.49
C ARG A 274 3.25 -1.41 -17.71
N SER A 275 3.82 -1.10 -18.87
CA SER A 275 4.42 0.21 -19.17
C SER A 275 3.46 1.31 -19.65
N THR A 276 2.26 0.95 -20.08
CA THR A 276 1.22 1.92 -20.48
C THR A 276 0.00 1.75 -19.60
N ILE A 277 -0.55 2.85 -19.08
CA ILE A 277 -1.78 2.83 -18.28
C ILE A 277 -2.90 3.64 -18.94
N SER A 278 -4.14 3.27 -18.64
CA SER A 278 -5.34 4.07 -18.89
C SER A 278 -6.26 3.92 -17.68
N PHE A 279 -6.89 5.00 -17.26
CA PHE A 279 -7.89 4.90 -16.20
C PHE A 279 -8.95 6.00 -16.28
N SER A 280 -10.10 5.68 -15.71
CA SER A 280 -11.28 6.54 -15.64
C SER A 280 -11.99 6.30 -14.31
N ALA A 281 -12.87 7.23 -13.96
CA ALA A 281 -13.72 7.13 -12.79
C ALA A 281 -15.17 7.39 -13.19
N ASP A 282 -16.09 6.63 -12.60
CA ASP A 282 -17.52 6.75 -12.77
C ASP A 282 -18.21 6.92 -11.41
N ASN A 283 -19.39 7.56 -11.40
CA ASN A 283 -20.28 7.66 -10.25
C ASN A 283 -19.65 8.30 -8.98
N GLY A 284 -18.76 9.28 -9.14
CA GLY A 284 -18.16 10.03 -8.03
C GLY A 284 -16.99 10.89 -8.49
N ASN A 285 -16.33 11.58 -7.56
CA ASN A 285 -15.20 12.46 -7.87
C ASN A 285 -13.88 11.86 -7.39
N VAL A 286 -12.85 11.98 -8.22
CA VAL A 286 -11.46 11.70 -7.84
C VAL A 286 -10.80 13.00 -7.39
N SER A 287 -10.38 13.04 -6.13
CA SER A 287 -9.70 14.21 -5.55
C SER A 287 -8.20 14.21 -5.84
N THR A 288 -7.59 13.03 -5.96
CA THR A 288 -6.19 12.88 -6.36
C THR A 288 -6.01 11.58 -7.13
N ALA A 289 -5.30 11.65 -8.25
CA ALA A 289 -4.72 10.50 -8.93
C ALA A 289 -3.27 10.82 -9.31
N ALA A 290 -2.32 9.98 -8.87
CA ALA A 290 -0.92 10.20 -9.18
C ALA A 290 -0.10 8.91 -9.20
N LEU A 291 0.93 8.87 -10.05
CA LEU A 291 2.00 7.87 -10.01
C LEU A 291 3.08 8.31 -9.04
N TYR A 292 3.44 7.40 -8.15
CA TYR A 292 4.57 7.48 -7.25
C TYR A 292 5.58 6.40 -7.66
N CYS A 293 6.80 6.80 -8.01
CA CYS A 293 7.79 5.92 -8.61
C CYS A 293 9.14 5.94 -7.88
N GLN A 294 9.99 4.96 -8.16
CA GLN A 294 11.39 4.94 -7.69
C GLN A 294 12.15 6.21 -8.08
N ASN A 295 11.86 6.73 -9.28
CA ASN A 295 12.48 7.94 -9.81
C ASN A 295 11.47 8.83 -10.56
N GLY A 296 10.56 9.48 -9.84
CA GLY A 296 9.63 10.44 -10.45
C GLY A 296 8.22 10.41 -9.88
N TYR A 297 7.45 11.40 -10.30
CA TYR A 297 6.07 11.64 -9.88
C TYR A 297 5.25 12.18 -11.03
N GLN A 298 4.03 11.68 -11.22
CA GLN A 298 3.09 12.21 -12.21
C GLN A 298 1.72 12.38 -11.58
N ARG A 299 1.25 13.62 -11.43
CA ARG A 299 -0.14 13.92 -11.06
C ARG A 299 -1.02 13.97 -12.31
N PHE A 300 -2.21 13.40 -12.23
CA PHE A 300 -3.23 13.52 -13.26
C PHE A 300 -4.31 14.49 -12.78
N ASN A 301 -4.45 15.62 -13.47
CA ASN A 301 -5.43 16.66 -13.11
C ASN A 301 -6.75 16.50 -13.89
N GLU A 302 -6.77 15.68 -14.94
CA GLU A 302 -7.92 15.46 -15.80
C GLU A 302 -8.14 13.96 -16.01
N LEU A 303 -9.41 13.56 -16.06
CA LEU A 303 -9.86 12.20 -16.35
C LEU A 303 -10.78 12.23 -17.58
N PRO A 304 -10.78 11.17 -18.41
CA PRO A 304 -9.99 9.95 -18.29
C PRO A 304 -8.53 10.12 -18.75
N VAL A 305 -7.62 9.38 -18.12
CA VAL A 305 -6.24 9.22 -18.63
C VAL A 305 -6.22 8.10 -19.65
N LYS A 306 -5.76 8.39 -20.86
CA LYS A 306 -5.73 7.42 -21.97
C LYS A 306 -4.30 7.18 -22.43
N ASN A 307 -3.89 5.91 -22.45
CA ASN A 307 -2.62 5.43 -22.99
C ASN A 307 -1.39 6.23 -22.50
N TYR A 308 -1.34 6.58 -21.22
CA TYR A 308 -0.17 7.23 -20.64
C TYR A 308 1.00 6.25 -20.60
N GLN A 309 2.05 6.54 -21.37
CA GLN A 309 3.28 5.77 -21.37
C GLN A 309 4.13 6.18 -20.16
N VAL A 310 4.35 5.25 -19.24
CA VAL A 310 5.20 5.49 -18.07
C VAL A 310 6.66 5.44 -18.50
N PRO A 311 7.45 6.52 -18.30
CA PRO A 311 8.86 6.52 -18.64
C PRO A 311 9.61 5.33 -18.01
N GLU A 312 10.50 4.71 -18.76
CA GLU A 312 11.34 3.63 -18.22
C GLU A 312 12.20 4.13 -17.06
N ALA A 313 12.74 5.35 -17.20
CA ALA A 313 13.52 6.04 -16.18
C ALA A 313 12.82 6.21 -14.82
N TYR A 314 11.48 6.06 -14.75
CA TYR A 314 10.75 6.11 -13.49
C TYR A 314 10.95 4.86 -12.61
N GLY A 315 11.38 3.74 -13.21
CA GLY A 315 11.52 2.48 -12.49
C GLY A 315 10.16 1.90 -12.06
N SER A 316 10.13 1.25 -10.90
CA SER A 316 8.89 0.73 -10.31
C SER A 316 7.97 1.85 -9.85
N CYS A 317 6.68 1.71 -10.16
CA CYS A 317 5.65 2.71 -9.86
C CYS A 317 4.39 2.07 -9.27
N TYR A 318 3.67 2.84 -8.47
CA TYR A 318 2.28 2.57 -8.15
C TYR A 318 1.40 3.79 -8.44
N LEU A 319 0.19 3.53 -8.93
CA LEU A 319 -0.88 4.51 -9.02
C LEU A 319 -1.57 4.59 -7.66
N ALA A 320 -1.75 5.80 -7.14
CA ALA A 320 -2.52 6.08 -5.94
C ALA A 320 -3.71 6.98 -6.30
N VAL A 321 -4.91 6.56 -5.92
CA VAL A 321 -6.17 7.27 -6.20
C VAL A 321 -6.96 7.46 -4.90
N GLN A 322 -7.42 8.69 -4.67
CA GLN A 322 -8.35 9.06 -3.60
C GLN A 322 -9.51 9.88 -4.19
N GLY A 323 -10.66 9.81 -3.54
CA GLY A 323 -11.90 10.42 -4.02
C GLY A 323 -13.06 10.15 -3.09
N ASP A 324 -14.25 10.45 -3.57
CA ASP A 324 -15.49 10.20 -2.85
C ASP A 324 -15.69 8.69 -2.64
N ALA A 325 -16.28 8.33 -1.51
CA ALA A 325 -16.69 6.95 -1.27
C ALA A 325 -17.61 6.48 -2.40
N ASP A 326 -17.53 5.19 -2.71
CA ASP A 326 -18.28 4.53 -3.76
C ASP A 326 -17.95 4.91 -5.21
N THR A 327 -17.01 5.84 -5.44
CA THR A 327 -16.49 6.12 -6.79
C THR A 327 -15.90 4.86 -7.42
N GLN A 328 -16.34 4.52 -8.63
CA GLN A 328 -15.87 3.35 -9.37
C GLN A 328 -14.65 3.73 -10.21
N ILE A 329 -13.55 3.01 -10.06
CA ILE A 329 -12.34 3.14 -10.87
C ILE A 329 -12.28 2.01 -11.89
N ASN A 330 -12.09 2.37 -13.15
CA ASN A 330 -11.76 1.42 -14.22
C ASN A 330 -10.34 1.68 -14.68
N TYR A 331 -9.46 0.72 -14.43
CA TYR A 331 -8.03 0.79 -14.74
C TYR A 331 -7.65 -0.29 -15.74
N GLN A 332 -6.81 0.07 -16.70
CA GLN A 332 -6.21 -0.85 -17.64
C GLN A 332 -4.73 -0.55 -17.79
N GLU A 333 -3.92 -1.61 -17.91
CA GLU A 333 -2.51 -1.50 -18.25
C GLU A 333 -2.11 -2.52 -19.33
N LYS A 334 -1.14 -2.13 -20.15
CA LYS A 334 -0.64 -2.91 -21.29
C LYS A 334 0.79 -2.53 -21.66
N GLY A 335 1.37 -3.27 -22.60
CA GLY A 335 2.72 -3.02 -23.10
C GLY A 335 3.77 -3.89 -22.40
N GLU A 336 4.99 -3.39 -22.31
CA GLU A 336 6.11 -4.14 -21.74
C GLU A 336 5.89 -4.48 -20.26
N ALA A 337 6.28 -5.69 -19.87
CA ALA A 337 6.20 -6.15 -18.49
C ALA A 337 7.20 -5.38 -17.63
N ARG A 338 6.73 -4.82 -16.51
CA ARG A 338 7.56 -4.09 -15.54
C ARG A 338 7.87 -4.90 -14.28
N PHE A 339 7.44 -6.17 -14.21
CA PHE A 339 7.57 -6.96 -12.98
C PHE A 339 9.01 -7.16 -12.51
N ARG A 340 9.95 -7.26 -13.44
CA ARG A 340 11.39 -7.37 -13.14
C ARG A 340 11.95 -6.17 -12.38
N LEU A 341 11.25 -5.03 -12.39
CA LEU A 341 11.65 -3.84 -11.63
C LEU A 341 11.33 -3.96 -10.13
N TYR A 342 10.59 -5.01 -9.72
CA TYR A 342 10.24 -5.29 -8.32
C TYR A 342 11.21 -6.25 -7.62
N LEU A 343 11.97 -7.04 -8.39
CA LEU A 343 12.94 -8.03 -7.90
C LEU A 343 14.31 -7.38 -7.69
#